data_AF-A0A1I8GKN2-F1
#
_entry.id   AF-A0A1I8GKN2-F1
#
_cell.length_a   1.000
_cell.length_b   1.000
_cell.length_c   1.000
_cell.angle_alpha   90.00
_cell.angle_beta   90.00
_cell.angle_gamma   90.00
#
_symmetry.space_group_name_H-M   'P 1'
#
loop_
_entity.id
_entity.type
_entity.pdbx_description
1 polymer ?
#
loop_
_entity_poly.entity_id
_entity_poly.type
_entity_poly.pdbx_seq_one_letter_code
_entity_poly.pdbx_strand_id
1 'polypeptide(L)'
;IRERPYWSSYPPWRLRIHKLVDSKYFDLELELGLKATNYFFTTVFIIEAAFKIIALGFKRYFMDRWNQLDVIIVILSISGIVLEEMEAKIIPINPTIIRVMRVLRIAR
;
A
#
# COMPACT_ATOMS: atom_id res chain seq x y z
N ILE A 1 -24.59 -13.95 29.19
CA ILE A 1 -24.43 -12.56 29.70
C ILE A 1 -23.78 -11.76 28.57
N ARG A 2 -24.49 -10.84 27.91
CA ARG A 2 -23.85 -9.95 26.91
C ARG A 2 -23.03 -8.94 27.70
N GLU A 3 -21.72 -9.07 27.63
CA GLU A 3 -20.83 -8.05 28.18
C GLU A 3 -21.15 -6.70 27.51
N ARG A 4 -21.25 -5.65 28.32
CA ARG A 4 -21.49 -4.31 27.79
C ARG A 4 -20.26 -3.92 26.97
N PRO A 5 -20.43 -3.37 25.76
CA PRO A 5 -19.30 -2.98 24.94
C PRO A 5 -18.45 -1.92 25.65
N TYR A 6 -17.14 -1.95 25.43
CA TYR A 6 -16.16 -1.11 26.16
C TYR A 6 -16.40 0.40 26.02
N TRP A 7 -17.05 0.83 24.93
CA TRP A 7 -17.41 2.23 24.68
C TRP A 7 -18.65 2.68 25.45
N SER A 8 -19.32 1.79 26.21
CA SER A 8 -20.50 2.10 27.01
C SER A 8 -20.26 3.15 28.11
N SER A 9 -19.02 3.33 28.55
CA SER A 9 -18.62 4.23 29.64
C SER A 9 -17.95 5.52 29.14
N TYR A 10 -17.98 5.78 27.83
CA TYR A 10 -17.28 6.93 27.26
C TYR A 10 -18.02 8.26 27.51
N PRO A 11 -17.30 9.35 27.82
CA PRO A 11 -17.89 10.67 27.93
C PRO A 11 -18.46 11.16 26.59
N PRO A 12 -19.47 12.06 26.58
CA PRO A 12 -20.26 12.39 25.39
C PRO A 12 -19.45 12.88 24.18
N TRP A 13 -18.37 13.61 24.42
CA TRP A 13 -17.48 14.10 23.35
C TRP A 13 -16.66 12.96 22.71
N ARG A 14 -16.22 11.98 23.52
CA ARG A 14 -15.47 10.81 23.04
C ARG A 14 -16.36 9.85 22.26
N LEU A 15 -17.64 9.72 22.65
CA LEU A 15 -18.65 8.97 21.90
C LEU A 15 -18.91 9.57 20.51
N ARG A 16 -18.86 10.90 20.36
CA ARG A 16 -19.00 11.55 19.05
C ARG A 16 -17.82 11.23 18.15
N ILE A 17 -16.59 11.35 18.66
CA ILE A 17 -15.37 11.01 17.91
C ILE A 17 -15.36 9.53 17.55
N HIS A 18 -15.70 8.66 18.50
CA HIS A 18 -15.75 7.21 18.28
C HIS A 18 -16.75 6.84 17.18
N LYS A 19 -17.95 7.42 17.18
CA LYS A 19 -18.94 7.22 16.10
C LYS A 19 -18.54 7.81 14.76
N LEU A 20 -17.73 8.87 14.75
CA LEU A 20 -17.20 9.47 13.52
C LEU A 20 -16.09 8.62 12.92
N VAL A 21 -15.21 8.07 13.76
CA VAL A 21 -14.11 7.18 13.33
C VAL A 21 -14.63 5.80 12.92
N ASP A 22 -15.57 5.21 13.67
CA ASP A 22 -16.23 3.94 13.31
C ASP A 22 -17.28 4.12 12.19
N SER A 23 -17.42 5.33 11.64
CA SER A 23 -18.32 5.58 10.52
C SER A 23 -17.75 4.94 9.26
N LYS A 24 -18.55 4.09 8.61
CA LYS A 24 -18.20 3.46 7.32
C LYS A 24 -17.73 4.47 6.25
N TYR A 25 -18.19 5.71 6.32
CA TYR A 25 -17.76 6.77 5.39
C TYR A 25 -16.30 7.19 5.61
N PHE A 26 -15.86 7.25 6.87
CA PHE A 26 -14.49 7.63 7.22
C PHE A 26 -13.49 6.57 6.76
N ASP A 27 -13.80 5.28 6.98
CA ASP A 27 -13.00 4.17 6.47
C ASP A 27 -12.89 4.18 4.95
N LEU A 28 -14.01 4.43 4.25
CA LEU A 28 -14.04 4.45 2.79
C LEU A 28 -13.17 5.59 2.20
N GLU A 29 -13.22 6.78 2.80
CA GLU A 29 -12.39 7.91 2.37
C GLU A 29 -10.89 7.64 2.57
N LEU A 30 -10.53 7.04 3.71
CA LEU A 30 -9.16 6.65 4.02
C LEU A 30 -8.63 5.59 3.05
N GLU A 31 -9.40 4.52 2.82
CA GLU A 31 -9.03 3.48 1.88
C GLU A 31 -8.85 4.02 0.47
N LEU A 32 -9.75 4.90 0.03
CA LEU A 32 -9.71 5.47 -1.31
C LEU A 32 -8.50 6.41 -1.48
N GLY A 33 -8.20 7.23 -0.46
CA GLY A 33 -7.01 8.09 -0.43
C GLY A 33 -5.69 7.30 -0.45
N LEU A 34 -5.61 6.20 0.32
CA LEU A 34 -4.46 5.30 0.34
C LEU A 34 -4.24 4.62 -1.02
N LYS A 35 -5.33 4.12 -1.64
CA LYS A 35 -5.27 3.50 -2.98
C LYS A 35 -4.83 4.50 -4.05
N ALA A 36 -5.41 5.69 -4.07
CA ALA A 36 -5.05 6.74 -5.01
C ALA A 36 -3.57 7.13 -4.90
N THR A 37 -3.07 7.28 -3.67
CA THR A 37 -1.67 7.63 -3.40
C THR A 37 -0.71 6.52 -3.86
N ASN A 38 -1.04 5.26 -3.57
CA ASN A 38 -0.23 4.11 -4.01
C ASN A 38 -0.16 4.03 -5.55
N TYR A 39 -1.31 4.19 -6.22
CA TYR A 39 -1.36 4.17 -7.68
C TYR A 39 -0.55 5.33 -8.29
N PHE A 40 -0.69 6.54 -7.75
CA PHE A 40 0.06 7.71 -8.18
C PHE A 40 1.58 7.48 -8.12
N PHE A 41 2.10 6.98 -7.00
CA PHE A 41 3.52 6.68 -6.88
C PHE A 41 3.97 5.62 -7.87
N THR A 42 3.21 4.53 -8.00
CA THR A 42 3.52 3.47 -8.98
C THR A 42 3.56 3.99 -10.42
N THR A 43 2.61 4.85 -10.82
CA THR A 43 2.61 5.45 -12.15
C THR A 43 3.83 6.32 -12.40
N VAL A 44 4.25 7.14 -11.43
CA VAL A 44 5.45 7.98 -11.54
C VAL A 44 6.70 7.12 -11.76
N PHE A 45 6.87 6.03 -11.00
CA PHE A 45 8.03 5.16 -11.18
C PHE A 45 8.02 4.37 -12.50
N ILE A 46 6.84 3.97 -12.98
CA ILE A 46 6.72 3.36 -14.31
C ILE A 46 7.14 4.34 -15.39
N ILE A 47 6.73 5.61 -15.28
CA ILE A 47 7.11 6.67 -16.21
C ILE A 47 8.62 6.91 -16.14
N GLU A 48 9.20 6.98 -14.95
CA GLU A 48 10.65 7.12 -14.75
C GLU A 48 11.44 5.97 -15.41
N ALA A 49 11.03 4.72 -15.16
CA ALA A 49 11.63 3.55 -15.79
C ALA A 49 11.49 3.57 -17.32
N ALA A 50 10.34 3.99 -17.84
CA ALA A 50 10.11 4.12 -19.27
C ALA A 50 11.02 5.18 -19.91
N PHE A 51 11.17 6.35 -19.27
CA PHE A 51 12.09 7.39 -19.73
C PHE A 51 13.54 6.91 -19.70
N LYS A 52 13.97 6.20 -18.65
CA LYS A 52 15.32 5.62 -18.57
C LYS A 52 15.59 4.60 -19.67
N ILE A 53 14.60 3.76 -20.01
CA ILE A 53 14.72 2.78 -21.11
C ILE A 53 14.86 3.48 -22.47
N ILE A 54 14.07 4.53 -22.72
CA ILE A 54 14.15 5.32 -23.96
C ILE A 54 15.50 6.03 -24.07
N ALA A 55 16.00 6.62 -22.98
CA ALA A 55 17.25 7.39 -22.97
C ALA A 55 18.51 6.52 -23.08
N LEU A 56 18.55 5.36 -22.42
CA LEU A 56 19.75 4.51 -22.33
C LEU A 56 19.74 3.32 -23.31
N GLY A 57 18.56 2.95 -23.83
CA GLY A 57 18.34 1.75 -24.62
C GLY A 57 18.29 0.46 -23.77
N PHE A 58 17.51 -0.52 -24.22
CA PHE A 58 17.25 -1.78 -23.49
C PHE A 58 18.52 -2.49 -22.99
N LYS A 59 19.56 -2.59 -23.82
CA LYS A 59 20.78 -3.34 -23.48
C LYS A 59 21.59 -2.69 -22.35
N ARG A 60 21.67 -1.36 -22.32
CA ARG A 60 22.47 -0.63 -21.32
C ARG A 60 21.70 -0.44 -20.02
N TYR A 61 20.38 -0.28 -20.12
CA TYR A 61 19.48 -0.22 -18.98
C TYR A 61 19.58 -1.47 -18.10
N PHE A 62 19.59 -2.66 -18.69
CA PHE A 62 19.72 -3.92 -17.96
C PHE A 62 21.16 -4.27 -17.52
N MET A 63 22.19 -3.52 -17.91
CA MET A 63 23.55 -3.73 -17.40
C MET A 63 23.83 -2.97 -16.10
N ASP A 64 23.10 -1.88 -15.85
CA ASP A 64 23.30 -1.08 -14.65
C ASP A 64 22.55 -1.68 -13.46
N ARG A 65 23.29 -1.99 -12.39
CA ARG A 65 22.72 -2.58 -11.17
C ARG A 65 21.73 -1.63 -10.49
N TRP A 66 21.91 -0.32 -10.64
CA TRP A 66 21.02 0.67 -10.04
C TRP A 66 19.65 0.71 -10.74
N ASN A 67 19.62 0.61 -12.06
CA ASN A 67 18.37 0.53 -12.82
C ASN A 67 17.66 -0.81 -12.61
N GLN A 68 18.40 -1.91 -12.44
CA GLN A 68 17.81 -3.20 -12.07
C GLN A 68 17.12 -3.13 -10.70
N LEU A 69 17.76 -2.52 -9.70
CA LEU A 69 17.15 -2.30 -8.39
C LEU A 69 15.87 -1.48 -8.49
N ASP A 70 15.88 -0.40 -9.28
CA ASP A 70 14.72 0.46 -9.51
C ASP A 70 13.52 -0.33 -10.10
N VAL A 71 13.74 -1.12 -11.16
CA VAL A 71 12.71 -1.99 -11.75
C VAL A 71 12.19 -3.03 -10.76
N ILE A 72 13.08 -3.64 -9.99
CA ILE A 72 12.71 -4.64 -8.97
C ILE A 72 11.83 -3.98 -7.89
N ILE A 73 12.15 -2.76 -7.47
CA ILE A 73 11.36 -1.98 -6.50
C ILE A 73 9.98 -1.64 -7.06
N VAL A 74 9.86 -1.29 -8.34
CA VAL A 74 8.57 -1.05 -9.00
C VAL A 74 7.71 -2.31 -9.04
N ILE A 75 8.29 -3.44 -9.48
CA ILE A 75 7.59 -4.73 -9.54
C ILE A 75 7.13 -5.18 -8.14
N LEU A 76 8.00 -5.04 -7.13
CA LEU A 76 7.67 -5.38 -5.74
C LEU A 76 6.60 -4.46 -5.15
N SER A 77 6.60 -3.17 -5.51
CA SER A 77 5.56 -2.23 -5.07
C SER A 77 4.20 -2.59 -5.66
N ILE A 78 4.15 -2.94 -6.95
CA ILE A 78 2.94 -3.42 -7.62
C ILE A 78 2.45 -4.73 -7.01
N SER A 79 3.34 -5.71 -6.82
CA SER A 79 2.96 -6.98 -6.19
C SER A 79 2.44 -6.76 -4.78
N GLY A 80 2.97 -5.81 -4.03
CA GLY A 80 2.47 -5.49 -2.70
C GLY A 80 1.08 -4.89 -2.69
N ILE A 81 0.73 -4.06 -3.66
CA ILE A 81 -0.63 -3.52 -3.82
C ILE A 81 -1.59 -4.64 -4.22
N VAL A 82 -1.20 -5.47 -5.20
CA VAL A 82 -2.03 -6.59 -5.68
C VAL A 82 -2.25 -7.63 -4.59
N LEU A 83 -1.24 -7.96 -3.79
CA LEU A 83 -1.38 -8.91 -2.69
C LEU A 83 -2.28 -8.38 -1.57
N GLU A 84 -2.22 -7.07 -1.27
CA GLU A 84 -3.13 -6.41 -0.32
C GLU A 84 -4.60 -6.43 -0.82
N GLU A 85 -4.82 -6.36 -2.14
CA GLU A 85 -6.16 -6.58 -2.73
C GLU A 85 -6.57 -8.06 -2.78
N MET A 86 -5.61 -9.00 -2.88
CA MET A 86 -5.85 -10.44 -2.96
C MET A 86 -6.06 -11.13 -1.60
N GLU A 87 -5.65 -10.51 -0.48
CA GLU A 87 -5.97 -10.98 0.88
C GLU A 87 -7.49 -11.14 1.10
N ALA A 88 -8.31 -10.45 0.31
CA ALA A 88 -9.75 -10.52 0.40
C ALA A 88 -10.37 -11.84 -0.08
N LYS A 89 -9.63 -12.78 -0.71
CA LYS A 89 -10.33 -13.88 -1.40
C LYS A 89 -9.78 -15.32 -1.32
N ILE A 90 -8.47 -15.64 -1.36
CA ILE A 90 -8.09 -17.06 -1.65
C ILE A 90 -6.79 -17.59 -0.98
N ILE A 91 -5.80 -16.79 -0.58
CA ILE A 91 -4.48 -17.34 -0.17
C ILE A 91 -4.13 -16.93 1.26
N PRO A 92 -3.85 -17.87 2.19
CA PRO A 92 -3.29 -17.55 3.49
C PRO A 92 -1.83 -17.09 3.32
N ILE A 93 -1.64 -15.80 3.07
CA ILE A 93 -0.32 -15.19 2.92
C ILE A 93 0.31 -15.03 4.31
N ASN A 94 1.56 -15.47 4.44
CA ASN A 94 2.30 -15.37 5.69
C ASN A 94 2.53 -13.88 6.04
N PRO A 95 2.17 -13.41 7.24
CA PRO A 95 2.24 -11.99 7.63
C PRO A 95 3.65 -11.40 7.53
N THR A 96 4.66 -12.26 7.49
CA THR A 96 6.06 -11.91 7.25
C THR A 96 6.27 -11.27 5.86
N ILE A 97 5.58 -11.74 4.82
CA ILE A 97 5.72 -11.22 3.44
C ILE A 97 5.12 -9.81 3.34
N ILE A 98 3.94 -9.59 3.93
CA ILE A 98 3.31 -8.27 4.02
C ILE A 98 4.25 -7.28 4.70
N ARG A 99 4.92 -7.72 5.77
CA ARG A 99 5.88 -6.91 6.53
C ARG A 99 7.11 -6.56 5.69
N VAL A 100 7.67 -7.53 4.96
CA VAL A 100 8.80 -7.31 4.05
C VAL A 100 8.44 -6.33 2.93
N MET A 101 7.25 -6.44 2.34
CA MET A 101 6.80 -5.49 1.31
C MET A 101 6.66 -4.06 1.85
N ARG A 102 6.21 -3.89 3.09
CA ARG A 102 6.16 -2.57 3.74
C ARG A 102 7.55 -1.99 4.01
N VAL A 103 8.52 -2.82 4.40
CA VAL A 103 9.92 -2.38 4.63
C VAL A 103 10.64 -2.07 3.31
N LEU A 104 10.36 -2.81 2.24
CA LEU A 104 10.87 -2.51 0.90
C LEU A 104 10.38 -1.16 0.38
N ARG A 105 9.14 -0.78 0.69
CA ARG A 105 8.62 0.58 0.45
C ARG A 105 9.31 1.66 1.30
N ILE A 106 10.20 1.33 2.25
CA ILE A 106 11.03 2.31 3.00
C ILE A 106 12.43 2.41 2.38
N ALA A 107 12.88 1.36 1.69
CA ALA A 107 14.18 1.33 1.03
C ALA A 107 14.21 2.08 -0.32
N ARG A 108 13.05 2.51 -0.83
CA ARG A 108 12.95 3.49 -1.93
C ARG A 108 13.44 4.87 -1.50
#